data_AF-A0A2N2D772-F1
#
_entry.id   AF-A0A2N2D772-F1
#
_cell.length_a   1.000
_cell.length_b   1.000
_cell.length_c   1.000
_cell.angle_alpha   90.00
_cell.angle_beta   90.00
_cell.angle_gamma   90.00
#
_symmetry.space_group_name_H-M   'P 1'
#
loop_
_entity.id
_entity.type
_entity.pdbx_description
1 polymer ?
#
loop_
_entity_poly.entity_id
_entity_poly.type
_entity_poly.pdbx_seq_one_letter_code
_entity_poly.pdbx_strand_id
1 'polypeptide(L)' 'MAIKQGDVMSEVITRVGDNEITSVMTTDSLREAGFQQGDTVTALIKAVNVVMVK' A
#
# COMPACT_ATOMS: atom_id res chain seq x y z
N MET A 1 1.57 6.09 -7.81
CA MET A 1 1.95 5.29 -6.63
C MET A 1 3.43 5.48 -6.32
N ALA A 2 3.81 5.56 -5.05
CA ALA A 2 5.19 5.58 -4.57
C ALA A 2 5.49 4.34 -3.73
N ILE A 3 6.74 3.90 -3.71
CA ILE A 3 7.20 2.73 -2.96
C ILE A 3 8.41 3.14 -2.11
N LYS A 4 8.33 2.87 -0.81
CA LYS A 4 9.46 2.98 0.11
C LYS A 4 9.85 1.58 0.55
N GLN A 5 10.96 1.11 0.00
CA GLN A 5 11.43 -0.26 0.22
C GLN A 5 12.27 -0.33 1.50
N GLY A 6 11.95 -1.27 2.37
CA GLY A 6 12.76 -1.63 3.53
C GLY A 6 13.27 -3.07 3.44
N ASP A 7 14.09 -3.48 4.39
CA ASP A 7 14.72 -4.82 4.35
C ASP A 7 13.69 -5.95 4.49
N VAL A 8 12.76 -5.80 5.44
CA VAL A 8 11.73 -6.83 5.72
C VAL A 8 10.34 -6.34 5.32
N MET A 9 10.03 -5.08 5.64
CA MET A 9 8.74 -4.45 5.35
C MET A 9 8.92 -3.30 4.37
N SER A 10 7.94 -3.13 3.48
CA SER A 10 7.91 -2.05 2.50
C SER A 10 6.59 -1.30 2.57
N GLU A 11 6.60 0.00 2.29
CA GLU A 11 5.41 0.84 2.26
C GLU A 11 5.04 1.15 0.81
N VAL A 12 3.78 0.94 0.45
CA VAL A 12 3.19 1.33 -0.83
C VAL A 12 2.22 2.46 -0.56
N ILE A 13 2.50 3.62 -1.13
CA ILE A 13 1.74 4.85 -0.91
C ILE A 13 1.00 5.19 -2.20
N THR A 14 -0.31 5.30 -2.11
CA THR A 14 -1.17 5.66 -3.23
C THR A 14 -2.17 6.73 -2.85
N ARG A 15 -2.66 7.47 -3.85
CA ARG A 15 -3.64 8.54 -3.68
C ARG A 15 -4.99 8.07 -4.22
N VAL A 16 -6.04 8.27 -3.43
CA VAL A 16 -7.44 7.98 -3.80
C VAL A 16 -8.26 9.25 -3.56
N GLY A 17 -8.53 9.99 -4.65
CA GLY A 17 -9.07 11.34 -4.57
C GLY A 17 -8.09 12.27 -3.84
N ASP A 18 -8.57 12.95 -2.81
CA ASP A 18 -7.75 13.84 -1.98
C ASP A 18 -7.00 13.10 -0.86
N ASN A 19 -7.32 11.82 -0.63
CA ASN A 19 -6.77 11.04 0.47
C ASN A 19 -5.53 10.26 0.04
N GLU A 20 -4.61 10.08 0.99
CA GLU A 20 -3.45 9.19 0.84
C GLU A 20 -3.71 7.88 1.61
N ILE A 21 -3.42 6.76 0.98
CA ILE A 21 -3.52 5.42 1.57
C ILE A 21 -2.14 4.78 1.52
N THR A 22 -1.69 4.30 2.68
CA THR A 22 -0.44 3.56 2.81
C THR A 22 -0.74 2.11 3.16
N SER A 23 -0.25 1.20 2.33
CA SER A 23 -0.25 -0.23 2.61
C SER A 23 1.16 -0.66 3.04
N VAL A 24 1.24 -1.48 4.09
CA VAL A 24 2.52 -2.03 4.56
C VAL A 24 2.61 -3.51 4.18
N MET A 25 3.52 -3.72 3.22
CA MET A 25 4.06 -4.94 2.64
C MET A 25 5.06 -5.71 3.48
N THR A 26 5.19 -7.04 3.35
CA THR A 26 6.56 -7.59 3.36
C THR A 26 7.24 -7.21 2.03
N THR A 27 8.56 -7.02 2.05
CA THR A 27 9.33 -6.69 0.85
C THR A 27 9.32 -7.81 -0.18
N ASP A 28 9.23 -9.07 0.27
CA ASP A 28 9.10 -10.21 -0.62
C ASP A 28 7.75 -10.23 -1.36
N SER A 29 6.63 -10.00 -0.66
CA SER A 29 5.31 -9.92 -1.31
C SER A 29 5.21 -8.77 -2.30
N LEU A 30 5.83 -7.63 -2.01
CA LEU A 30 5.92 -6.51 -2.95
C LEU A 30 6.61 -6.95 -4.26
N ARG A 31 7.73 -7.68 -4.14
CA ARG A 31 8.54 -8.16 -5.27
C ARG A 31 7.82 -9.23 -6.07
N GLU A 32 7.20 -10.19 -5.38
CA GLU A 32 6.42 -11.29 -5.99
C GLU A 32 5.20 -10.76 -6.75
N ALA A 33 4.51 -9.75 -6.21
CA ALA A 33 3.37 -9.11 -6.86
C ALA A 33 3.77 -8.22 -8.05
N GLY A 34 5.06 -7.90 -8.20
CA GLY A 34 5.58 -7.14 -9.35
C GLY A 34 5.24 -5.65 -9.33
N PHE A 35 4.94 -5.06 -8.18
CA PHE A 35 4.63 -3.63 -8.07
C PHE A 35 5.84 -2.75 -8.42
N GLN A 36 5.61 -1.69 -9.19
CA GLN A 36 6.62 -0.73 -9.62
C GLN A 36 6.17 0.71 -9.36
N GLN A 37 7.11 1.63 -9.11
CA GLN A 37 6.75 3.05 -8.97
C GLN A 37 5.97 3.54 -10.20
N GLY A 38 4.89 4.28 -9.95
CA GLY A 38 4.02 4.80 -11.02
C GLY A 38 2.83 3.91 -11.36
N ASP A 39 2.77 2.66 -10.90
CA ASP A 39 1.63 1.78 -11.21
C ASP A 39 0.30 2.35 -10.72
N THR A 40 -0.75 2.02 -11.48
CA THR A 40 -2.14 2.20 -11.05
C THR A 40 -2.56 0.97 -10.27
N VAL A 41 -2.98 1.16 -9.03
CA VAL A 41 -3.33 0.07 -8.11
C VAL A 41 -4.69 0.28 -7.49
N THR A 42 -5.33 -0.82 -7.08
CA THR A 42 -6.57 -0.81 -6.31
C THR A 42 -6.26 -1.11 -4.85
N ALA A 43 -6.63 -0.21 -3.94
CA ALA A 43 -6.52 -0.44 -2.50
C ALA A 43 -7.69 -1.33 -2.03
N LEU A 44 -7.39 -2.59 -1.67
CA LEU A 44 -8.36 -3.50 -1.06
C LEU A 44 -8.23 -3.44 0.47
N ILE A 45 -9.30 -3.01 1.16
CA ILE A 45 -9.32 -2.86 2.61
C ILE A 45 -10.20 -3.94 3.22
N LYS A 46 -9.66 -4.74 4.13
CA LYS A 46 -10.41 -5.77 4.85
C LYS A 46 -11.37 -5.08 5.85
N ALA A 47 -12.67 -5.22 5.64
CA ALA A 47 -13.71 -4.52 6.39
C ALA A 47 -13.56 -4.63 7.93
N VAL A 48 -13.20 -5.81 8.44
CA VAL A 48 -13.07 -6.05 9.90
C VAL A 48 -11.88 -5.33 10.55
N ASN A 49 -10.96 -4.75 9.77
CA ASN A 49 -9.79 -4.03 10.27
C ASN A 49 -9.92 -2.50 10.14
N VAL A 50 -11.12 -1.99 9.83
CA VAL A 50 -11.38 -0.55 9.73
C VAL A 50 -11.86 -0.04 11.09
N VAL A 51 -11.19 0.97 11.62
CA VAL A 51 -11.56 1.63 12.88
C VAL A 51 -12.22 2.97 12.57
N MET A 52 -13.44 3.17 13.07
CA MET A 52 -14.15 4.44 12.96
C MET A 52 -13.71 5.38 14.09
N VAL A 53 -13.38 6.61 13.74
CA VAL A 53 -13.03 7.69 14.69
C VAL A 53 -13.97 8.88 14.46
N LYS A 54 -14.16 9.73 15.47
CA LYS A 54 -14.99 10.93 15.41
C LYS A 54 -14.13 12.18 15.40
#